data_AF-A0A7C9RQV2-F1
#
_entry.id   AF-A0A7C9RQV2-F1
#
_cell.length_a   1.000
_cell.length_b   1.000
_cell.length_c   1.000
_cell.angle_alpha   90.00
_cell.angle_beta   90.00
_cell.angle_gamma   90.00
#
_symmetry.space_group_name_H-M   'P 1'
#
loop_
_entity.id
_entity.type
_entity.pdbx_description
1 polymer ?
#
loop_
_entity_poly.entity_id
_entity_poly.type
_entity_poly.pdbx_seq_one_letter_code
_entity_poly.pdbx_strand_id
1 'polypeptide(L)'
;MALAERQGSFHRTVIDVVYKTMNQLAQTDSPDEVFELREQLRAALPWWRGLLRMHEPNERHRCKSCRAWYGRHRAWPCPVWRDAVSALHQLNDMYGFLGSSHPASSSRPGERVTVIGSEHHPSRND
;
A
#
# COMPACT_ATOMS: atom_id res chain seq x y z
N MET A 1 27.10 -9.12 -21.28
CA MET A 1 26.41 -9.07 -19.96
C MET A 1 25.73 -7.71 -19.83
N ALA A 2 24.44 -7.57 -20.18
CA ALA A 2 23.90 -6.21 -20.42
C ALA A 2 22.42 -5.95 -20.07
N LEU A 3 21.53 -6.96 -20.07
CA LEU A 3 20.09 -6.74 -19.82
C LEU A 3 19.65 -7.26 -18.44
N ALA A 4 20.10 -8.47 -18.07
CA ALA A 4 19.74 -9.11 -16.80
C ALA A 4 20.27 -8.34 -15.57
N GLU A 5 21.47 -7.76 -15.68
CA GLU A 5 22.05 -6.91 -14.63
C GLU A 5 21.33 -5.57 -14.50
N ARG A 6 20.92 -4.96 -15.62
CA ARG A 6 20.11 -3.73 -15.61
C ARG A 6 18.73 -3.97 -15.02
N GLN A 7 18.09 -5.09 -15.35
CA GLN A 7 16.82 -5.49 -14.74
C GLN A 7 16.97 -5.76 -13.24
N GLY A 8 18.03 -6.46 -12.82
CA GLY A 8 18.31 -6.69 -11.40
C GLY A 8 18.57 -5.41 -10.60
N SER A 9 19.32 -4.46 -11.19
CA SER A 9 19.56 -3.14 -10.61
C SER A 9 18.26 -2.34 -10.51
N PHE A 10 17.48 -2.29 -11.59
CA PHE A 10 16.20 -1.62 -11.64
C PHE A 10 15.21 -2.14 -10.58
N HIS A 11 15.13 -3.46 -10.38
CA HIS A 11 14.26 -4.06 -9.34
C HIS A 11 14.69 -3.67 -7.93
N ARG A 12 16.01 -3.70 -7.64
CA ARG A 12 16.54 -3.27 -6.35
C ARG A 12 16.25 -1.79 -6.11
N THR A 13 16.41 -0.94 -7.12
CA THR A 13 16.13 0.49 -7.00
C THR A 13 14.67 0.77 -6.69
N VAL A 14 13.72 0.11 -7.37
CA VAL A 14 12.28 0.32 -7.11
C VAL A 14 11.91 -0.11 -5.69
N ILE A 15 12.37 -1.28 -5.26
CA ILE A 15 12.12 -1.80 -3.90
C ILE A 15 12.76 -0.87 -2.86
N ASP A 16 14.02 -0.45 -3.07
CA ASP A 16 14.76 0.44 -2.17
C ASP A 16 14.14 1.83 -2.04
N VAL A 17 13.70 2.43 -3.16
CA VAL A 17 12.97 3.71 -3.15
C VAL A 17 11.73 3.60 -2.28
N VAL A 18 10.94 2.54 -2.44
CA VAL A 18 9.73 2.37 -1.64
C VAL A 18 10.08 2.22 -0.17
N TYR A 19 11.00 1.31 0.17
CA TYR A 19 11.38 1.11 1.58
C TYR A 19 11.90 2.40 2.22
N LYS A 20 12.71 3.17 1.50
CA LYS A 20 13.22 4.46 1.97
C LYS A 20 12.09 5.47 2.18
N THR A 21 11.21 5.64 1.19
CA THR A 21 10.07 6.57 1.27
C THR A 21 9.12 6.16 2.40
N MET A 22 8.89 4.87 2.61
CA MET A 22 8.10 4.35 3.75
C MET A 22 8.76 4.63 5.09
N ASN A 23 10.05 4.38 5.20
CA ASN A 23 10.80 4.64 6.43
C ASN A 23 10.81 6.14 6.77
N GLN A 24 10.91 7.01 5.76
CA GLN A 24 10.80 8.46 5.93
C GLN A 24 9.39 8.87 6.38
N LEU A 25 8.34 8.29 5.80
CA LEU A 25 6.96 8.52 6.23
C LEU A 25 6.70 8.14 7.69
N ALA A 26 7.33 7.06 8.18
CA ALA A 26 7.21 6.64 9.56
C ALA A 26 7.95 7.57 10.55
N GLN A 27 8.86 8.43 10.05
CA GLN A 27 9.71 9.30 10.86
C GLN A 27 9.34 10.78 10.77
N THR A 28 8.56 11.19 9.76
CA THR A 28 8.17 12.59 9.58
C THR A 28 6.84 12.90 10.27
N ASP A 29 6.82 14.02 10.98
CA ASP A 29 5.61 14.62 11.58
C ASP A 29 5.11 15.84 10.79
N SER A 30 5.79 16.22 9.69
CA SER A 30 5.44 17.38 8.87
C SER A 30 4.32 17.04 7.88
N PRO A 31 3.16 17.73 7.93
CA PRO A 31 2.03 17.44 7.03
C PRO A 31 2.38 17.58 5.54
N ASP A 32 3.22 18.57 5.19
CA ASP A 32 3.64 18.82 3.82
C ASP A 32 4.60 17.73 3.32
N GLU A 33 5.55 17.29 4.16
CA GLU A 33 6.44 16.18 3.81
C GLU A 33 5.68 14.85 3.68
N VAL A 34 4.69 14.61 4.55
CA VAL A 34 3.80 13.45 4.43
C VAL A 34 3.07 13.47 3.09
N PHE A 35 2.57 14.62 2.64
CA PHE A 35 1.90 14.74 1.35
C PHE A 35 2.83 14.41 0.18
N GLU A 36 4.03 15.00 0.17
CA GLU A 36 5.03 14.76 -0.88
C GLU A 36 5.48 13.30 -0.95
N LEU A 37 5.77 12.68 0.20
CA LEU A 37 6.17 11.26 0.24
C LEU A 37 5.03 10.34 -0.21
N ARG A 38 3.77 10.68 0.09
CA ARG A 38 2.60 9.94 -0.43
C ARG A 38 2.46 10.07 -1.94
N GLU A 39 2.75 11.24 -2.50
CA GLU A 39 2.69 11.43 -3.96
C GLU A 39 3.82 10.66 -4.66
N GLN A 40 5.03 10.64 -4.07
CA GLN A 40 6.13 9.79 -4.55
C GLN A 40 5.74 8.30 -4.56
N LEU A 41 5.05 7.82 -3.53
CA LEU A 41 4.53 6.45 -3.50
C LEU A 41 3.47 6.19 -4.57
N ARG A 42 2.55 7.14 -4.81
CA ARG A 42 1.56 7.02 -5.90
C ARG A 42 2.24 6.95 -7.26
N ALA A 43 3.26 7.78 -7.49
CA ALA A 43 4.06 7.78 -8.71
C ALA A 43 4.83 6.46 -8.92
N ALA A 44 5.16 5.74 -7.85
CA ALA A 44 5.79 4.42 -7.93
C ALA A 44 4.82 3.28 -8.29
N LEU A 45 3.50 3.46 -8.14
CA LEU A 45 2.50 2.39 -8.37
C LEU A 45 2.52 1.79 -9.80
N PRO A 46 2.61 2.58 -10.90
CA PRO A 46 2.69 2.02 -12.25
C PRO A 46 3.92 1.14 -12.44
N TRP A 47 5.06 1.55 -11.89
CA TRP A 47 6.31 0.78 -11.93
C TRP A 47 6.16 -0.54 -11.17
N TRP A 48 5.52 -0.51 -10.02
CA TRP A 48 5.23 -1.71 -9.23
C TRP A 48 4.34 -2.70 -9.97
N ARG A 49 3.26 -2.21 -10.58
CA ARG A 49 2.38 -3.04 -11.42
C ARG A 49 3.16 -3.66 -12.58
N GLY A 50 4.10 -2.92 -13.18
CA GLY A 50 5.02 -3.43 -14.18
C GLY A 50 5.91 -4.56 -13.65
N LEU A 51 6.50 -4.38 -12.47
CA LEU A 51 7.33 -5.39 -11.80
C LEU A 51 6.55 -6.68 -11.56
N LEU A 52 5.35 -6.58 -10.98
CA LEU A 52 4.49 -7.76 -10.75
C LEU A 52 4.14 -8.45 -12.07
N ARG A 53 3.63 -7.72 -13.07
CA ARG A 53 3.32 -8.28 -14.40
C ARG A 53 4.51 -8.99 -15.06
N MET A 54 5.72 -8.47 -14.86
CA MET A 54 6.95 -9.08 -15.36
C MET A 54 7.25 -10.41 -14.66
N HIS A 55 6.87 -10.57 -13.39
CA HIS A 55 7.12 -11.75 -12.58
C HIS A 55 5.92 -12.71 -12.43
N GLU A 56 4.82 -12.42 -13.11
CA GLU A 56 3.61 -13.27 -13.16
C GLU A 56 3.95 -14.73 -13.53
N PRO A 57 3.29 -15.73 -12.90
CA PRO A 57 3.52 -17.13 -13.24
C PRO A 57 3.05 -17.44 -14.66
N ASN A 58 3.76 -18.34 -15.33
CA ASN A 58 3.25 -19.00 -16.52
C ASN A 58 2.29 -20.16 -16.15
N GLU A 59 1.76 -20.83 -17.18
CA GLU A 59 0.85 -22.00 -17.05
C GLU A 59 1.39 -23.13 -16.16
N ARG A 60 2.72 -23.22 -15.98
CA ARG A 60 3.38 -24.24 -15.14
C ARG A 60 3.72 -23.74 -13.74
N HIS A 61 3.11 -22.63 -13.30
CA HIS A 61 3.42 -21.93 -12.05
C HIS A 61 4.92 -21.61 -11.88
N ARG A 62 5.57 -21.19 -12.97
CA ARG A 62 6.96 -20.73 -12.98
C ARG A 62 7.06 -19.25 -13.35
N CYS A 63 8.00 -18.54 -12.75
CA CYS A 63 8.27 -17.14 -13.11
C CYS A 63 9.02 -17.06 -14.45
N LYS A 64 8.44 -16.35 -15.43
CA LYS A 64 9.04 -16.17 -16.76
C LYS A 64 10.34 -15.35 -16.76
N SER A 65 10.52 -14.47 -15.78
CA SER A 65 11.67 -13.55 -15.72
C SER A 65 12.84 -14.07 -14.88
N CYS A 66 12.56 -14.80 -13.80
CA CYS A 66 13.61 -15.36 -12.95
C CYS A 66 14.12 -16.70 -13.47
N ARG A 67 15.43 -16.81 -13.73
CA ARG A 67 16.12 -18.09 -13.96
C ARG A 67 16.75 -18.62 -12.66
N ALA A 68 16.75 -19.93 -12.51
CA ALA A 68 17.48 -20.69 -11.50
C ALA A 68 18.83 -21.16 -12.06
N TRP A 69 19.65 -21.80 -11.22
CA TRP A 69 20.81 -22.55 -11.69
C TRP A 69 20.33 -23.61 -12.71
N TYR A 70 21.06 -23.75 -13.82
CA TYR A 70 20.75 -24.60 -14.99
C TYR A 70 19.70 -24.03 -15.96
N GLY A 71 19.44 -22.73 -15.92
CA GLY A 71 18.63 -22.04 -16.94
C GLY A 71 17.12 -22.32 -16.87
N ARG A 72 16.65 -23.09 -15.89
CA ARG A 72 15.22 -23.32 -15.63
C ARG A 72 14.58 -22.10 -15.00
N HIS A 73 13.31 -21.85 -15.31
CA HIS A 73 12.53 -20.82 -14.63
C HIS A 73 12.30 -21.16 -13.15
N ARG A 74 12.37 -20.15 -12.27
CA ARG A 74 12.12 -20.35 -10.83
C ARG A 74 10.66 -20.70 -10.56
N ALA A 75 10.42 -21.49 -9.51
CA ALA A 75 9.08 -21.67 -8.97
C ALA A 75 8.47 -20.30 -8.61
N TRP A 76 7.19 -20.14 -8.88
CA TRP A 76 6.43 -19.01 -8.39
C TRP A 76 5.80 -19.36 -7.01
N PRO A 77 5.73 -18.41 -6.06
CA PRO A 77 6.22 -17.04 -6.13
C PRO A 77 7.75 -16.98 -6.04
N CYS A 78 8.36 -16.26 -7.00
CA CYS A 78 9.81 -16.04 -6.99
C CYS A 78 10.19 -14.99 -5.93
N PRO A 79 11.48 -14.88 -5.53
CA PRO A 79 11.90 -13.91 -4.51
C PRO A 79 11.45 -12.48 -4.79
N VAL A 80 11.65 -11.99 -6.01
CA VAL A 80 11.23 -10.63 -6.42
C VAL A 80 9.73 -10.41 -6.26
N TRP A 81 8.91 -11.40 -6.61
CA TRP A 81 7.47 -11.32 -6.43
C TRP A 81 7.09 -11.23 -4.94
N ARG A 82 7.72 -12.06 -4.09
CA ARG A 82 7.47 -12.05 -2.65
C ARG A 82 7.84 -10.70 -2.04
N ASP A 83 9.00 -10.17 -2.38
CA ASP A 83 9.48 -8.89 -1.88
C ASP A 83 8.55 -7.74 -2.31
N ALA A 84 8.14 -7.75 -3.59
CA ALA A 84 7.21 -6.78 -4.15
C ALA A 84 5.81 -6.86 -3.51
N VAL A 85 5.29 -8.05 -3.22
CA VAL A 85 3.99 -8.17 -2.53
C VAL A 85 4.10 -7.78 -1.06
N SER A 86 5.19 -8.15 -0.39
CA SER A 86 5.43 -7.78 1.01
C SER A 86 5.46 -6.27 1.20
N ALA A 87 6.20 -5.53 0.37
CA ALA A 87 6.28 -4.08 0.52
C ALA A 87 4.96 -3.38 0.11
N LEU A 88 4.15 -3.95 -0.78
CA LEU A 88 2.76 -3.48 -1.02
C LEU A 88 1.86 -3.65 0.21
N HIS A 89 1.95 -4.78 0.90
CA HIS A 89 1.18 -4.99 2.12
C HIS A 89 1.57 -3.98 3.20
N GLN A 90 2.86 -3.77 3.42
CA GLN A 90 3.35 -2.78 4.39
C GLN A 90 2.85 -1.36 4.04
N LEU A 91 2.83 -0.99 2.75
CA LEU A 91 2.25 0.28 2.31
C LEU A 91 0.76 0.36 2.65
N ASN A 92 -0.01 -0.67 2.30
CA ASN A 92 -1.44 -0.70 2.55
C ASN A 92 -1.77 -0.65 4.05
N ASP A 93 -0.99 -1.31 4.90
CA ASP A 93 -1.16 -1.27 6.36
C ASP A 93 -0.91 0.15 6.90
N MET A 94 0.11 0.84 6.40
CA MET A 94 0.40 2.23 6.76
C MET A 94 -0.69 3.21 6.26
N TYR A 95 -1.19 3.03 5.03
CA TYR A 95 -2.32 3.83 4.53
C TYR A 95 -3.64 3.49 5.22
N GLY A 96 -3.85 2.23 5.62
CA GLY A 96 -5.02 1.79 6.40
C GLY A 96 -5.01 2.40 7.80
N PHE A 97 -3.83 2.50 8.41
CA PHE A 97 -3.63 3.23 9.66
C PHE A 97 -3.98 4.72 9.51
N LEU A 98 -3.48 5.39 8.46
CA LEU A 98 -3.71 6.82 8.23
C LEU A 98 -5.13 7.15 7.71
N GLY A 99 -5.78 6.23 6.98
CA GLY A 99 -7.16 6.35 6.51
C GLY A 99 -8.19 6.13 7.63
N SER A 100 -7.80 5.38 8.67
CA SER A 100 -8.55 5.24 9.91
C SER A 100 -8.37 6.44 10.84
N SER A 101 -7.36 7.28 10.61
CA SER A 101 -7.14 8.56 11.31
C SER A 101 -8.02 9.70 10.79
N HIS A 102 -9.25 9.42 10.36
CA HIS A 102 -10.28 10.43 10.60
C HIS A 102 -10.37 10.57 12.12
N PRO A 103 -10.29 11.78 12.70
CA PRO A 103 -10.54 11.91 14.10
C PRO A 103 -11.96 11.38 14.30
N ALA A 104 -12.07 10.21 14.92
CA ALA A 104 -13.26 9.86 15.65
C ALA A 104 -13.48 11.09 16.55
N SER A 105 -14.43 11.92 16.14
CA SER A 105 -14.97 13.01 16.94
C SER A 105 -14.97 12.51 18.36
N SER A 106 -14.21 13.22 19.18
CA SER A 106 -13.98 13.01 20.60
C SER A 106 -15.22 12.49 21.31
N SER A 107 -15.45 11.19 21.24
CA SER A 107 -16.44 10.53 22.07
C SER A 107 -15.69 10.25 23.35
N ARG A 108 -15.70 11.27 24.23
CA ARG A 108 -15.27 11.10 25.61
C ARG A 108 -16.02 9.89 26.18
N PRO A 109 -15.33 8.95 26.84
CA PRO A 109 -16.02 7.87 27.56
C PRO A 109 -16.90 8.51 28.64
N GLY A 110 -18.20 8.58 28.42
CA GLY A 110 -19.17 9.16 29.37
C GLY A 110 -20.23 10.10 28.79
N GLU A 111 -20.22 10.43 27.49
CA GLU A 111 -21.26 11.30 26.93
C GLU A 111 -22.59 10.54 26.79
N ARG A 112 -23.49 10.79 27.74
CA ARG A 112 -24.81 10.19 27.81
C ARG A 112 -25.67 10.81 26.70
N VAL A 113 -26.00 10.02 25.68
CA VAL A 113 -26.95 10.41 24.64
C VAL A 113 -28.32 10.63 25.28
N THR A 114 -28.71 11.88 25.48
CA THR A 114 -30.10 12.26 25.75
C THR A 114 -30.87 12.17 24.44
N VAL A 115 -31.68 11.11 24.32
CA VAL A 115 -32.73 11.02 23.30
C VAL A 115 -33.76 12.09 23.63
N ILE A 116 -33.71 13.22 22.93
CA ILE A 116 -34.78 14.21 22.96
C ILE A 116 -35.95 13.56 22.21
N GLY A 117 -36.94 13.09 22.98
CA GLY A 117 -38.21 12.63 22.43
C GLY A 117 -38.83 13.76 21.61
N SER A 118 -39.12 13.47 20.35
CA SER A 118 -39.83 14.39 19.47
C SER A 118 -41.22 14.68 20.05
N GLU A 119 -41.38 15.86 20.64
CA GLU A 119 -42.69 16.48 20.83
C GLU A 119 -43.29 16.74 19.44
N HIS A 120 -44.39 16.05 19.12
CA HIS A 120 -45.23 16.43 18.00
C HIS A 120 -46.44 17.21 18.52
N HIS A 121 -46.54 18.44 18.00
CA HIS A 121 -47.44 19.53 18.33
C HIS A 121 -48.95 19.20 18.10
N PRO A 122 -49.89 19.97 18.69
CA PRO A 122 -51.32 19.77 18.62
C PRO A 122 -51.93 20.38 17.34
N SER A 123 -53.09 19.89 16.89
CA SER A 123 -54.01 20.71 16.09
C SER A 123 -55.47 20.25 16.19
N ARG A 124 -56.33 21.25 16.09
CA ARG A 124 -57.75 21.32 16.43
C ARG A 124 -58.63 21.27 15.16
N ASN A 125 -59.93 21.09 15.37
CA ASN A 125 -61.09 21.25 14.46
C ASN A 125 -61.48 19.93 13.74
N ASP A 126 -62.73 19.47 13.71
CA ASP A 126 -64.06 20.08 13.92
C ASP A 126 -64.94 19.24 14.87
#